data_AF-A0A8C7F3N6-F1
#
_entry.id   AF-A0A8C7F3N6-F1
#
_cell.length_a   1.000
_cell.length_b   1.000
_cell.length_c   1.000
_cell.angle_alpha   90.00
_cell.angle_beta   90.00
_cell.angle_gamma   90.00
#
_symmetry.space_group_name_H-M   'P 1'
#
loop_
_entity.id
_entity.type
_entity.pdbx_description
1 polymer ?
#
loop_
_entity_poly.entity_id
_entity_poly.type
_entity_poly.pdbx_seq_one_letter_code
_entity_poly.pdbx_strand_id
1 'polypeptide(L)'
;MDAVLLVKTQALICTVCHVTQSPVCLPQVMDNFDMVLKCWGPVKADYNKHGGLVLSRLFAEHPDTLKLFPKFAGIAAGDLSGNTAVAAHGATVLKQLCELLKAKGDHAAIKLLATTHATKHKIALNNFTLITEIICKVMGEEAGLDGAGQEALRQVMGVIIADIDVTYKELGFAG
;
A
#
# COMPACT_ATOMS: atom_id res chain seq x y z
N MET A 1 -20.32 28.30 8.64
CA MET A 1 -19.17 27.37 8.74
C MET A 1 -18.71 27.12 7.32
N ASP A 2 -17.77 27.96 6.88
CA ASP A 2 -17.42 28.12 5.47
C ASP A 2 -16.51 27.01 4.98
N ALA A 3 -16.85 26.44 3.81
CA ALA A 3 -16.05 25.46 3.08
C ALA A 3 -14.61 25.93 2.81
N VAL A 4 -14.37 27.24 2.85
CA VAL A 4 -13.05 27.88 2.71
C VAL A 4 -12.12 27.56 3.88
N LEU A 5 -12.65 27.37 5.09
CA LEU A 5 -11.82 27.04 6.25
C LEU A 5 -11.37 25.57 6.20
N LEU A 6 -12.22 24.66 5.72
CA LEU A 6 -11.90 23.24 5.58
C LEU A 6 -10.77 23.01 4.56
N VAL A 7 -10.81 23.73 3.43
CA VAL A 7 -9.75 23.66 2.40
C VAL A 7 -8.42 24.22 2.92
N LYS A 8 -8.46 25.27 3.75
CA LYS A 8 -7.25 25.84 4.38
C LYS A 8 -6.63 24.90 5.41
N THR A 9 -7.44 24.14 6.14
CA THR A 9 -6.93 23.12 7.07
C THR A 9 -6.32 21.93 6.33
N GLN A 10 -6.88 21.53 5.18
CA GLN A 10 -6.31 20.49 4.31
C GLN A 10 -4.95 20.92 3.71
N ALA A 11 -4.81 22.21 3.35
CA ALA A 11 -3.57 22.75 2.79
C ALA A 11 -2.44 22.86 3.83
N LEU A 12 -2.76 23.11 5.10
CA LEU A 12 -1.74 23.27 6.14
C LEU A 12 -1.04 21.96 6.51
N ILE A 13 -1.75 20.82 6.47
CA ILE A 13 -1.18 19.50 6.75
C ILE A 13 -0.18 19.09 5.64
N CYS A 14 -0.39 19.57 4.42
CA CYS A 14 0.44 19.27 3.26
C CYS A 14 1.81 20.00 3.27
N THR A 15 1.99 21.00 4.12
CA THR A 15 3.21 21.86 4.10
C THR A 15 4.41 21.26 4.85
N VAL A 16 4.25 20.13 5.56
CA VAL A 16 5.32 19.56 6.41
C VAL A 16 6.16 18.49 5.69
N CYS A 17 5.73 17.99 4.52
CA CYS A 17 6.51 17.08 3.70
C CYS A 17 7.34 17.87 2.67
N HIS A 18 8.67 17.92 2.86
CA HIS A 18 9.63 18.60 1.97
C HIS A 18 9.84 17.92 0.60
N VAL A 19 8.78 17.40 -0.02
CA VAL A 19 8.83 16.89 -1.41
C VAL A 19 7.97 17.81 -2.27
N THR A 20 8.61 18.90 -2.72
CA THR A 20 8.22 19.77 -3.85
C THR A 20 6.72 20.03 -4.01
N GLN A 21 6.21 20.97 -3.24
CA GLN A 21 4.88 21.54 -3.41
C GLN A 21 4.87 22.54 -4.59
N SER A 22 4.83 22.01 -5.81
CA SER A 22 4.44 22.78 -7.00
C SER A 22 2.94 22.57 -7.25
N PRO A 23 2.18 23.61 -7.70
CA PRO A 23 0.73 23.53 -7.94
C PRO A 23 0.32 22.51 -9.04
N VAL A 24 1.30 21.82 -9.64
CA VAL A 24 1.13 20.74 -10.64
C VAL A 24 1.04 19.33 -9.98
N CYS A 25 1.44 19.16 -8.71
CA CYS A 25 1.54 17.83 -8.07
C CYS A 25 0.21 17.22 -7.58
N LEU A 26 -0.79 18.01 -7.18
CA LEU A 26 -2.07 17.46 -6.68
C LEU A 26 -2.93 16.80 -7.77
N PRO A 27 -3.09 17.38 -8.97
CA PRO A 27 -3.86 16.75 -10.05
C PRO A 27 -3.22 15.45 -10.56
N GLN A 28 -1.88 15.42 -10.66
CA GLN A 28 -1.15 14.30 -11.24
C GLN A 28 -1.20 13.02 -10.38
N VAL A 29 -1.25 13.14 -9.05
CA VAL A 29 -1.42 11.97 -8.16
C VAL A 29 -2.79 11.31 -8.35
N MET A 30 -3.86 12.08 -8.58
CA MET A 30 -5.19 11.51 -8.83
C MET A 30 -5.22 10.71 -10.14
N ASP A 31 -4.54 11.20 -11.17
CA ASP A 31 -4.37 10.48 -12.44
C ASP A 31 -3.54 9.20 -12.24
N ASN A 32 -2.57 9.20 -11.33
CA ASN A 32 -1.80 8.01 -10.97
C ASN A 32 -2.67 6.92 -10.32
N PHE A 33 -3.61 7.29 -9.44
CA PHE A 33 -4.58 6.32 -8.90
C PHE A 33 -5.37 5.64 -10.03
N ASP A 34 -5.85 6.43 -11.00
CA ASP A 34 -6.58 5.90 -12.15
C ASP A 34 -5.69 5.05 -13.07
N MET A 35 -4.43 5.43 -13.25
CA MET A 35 -3.45 4.65 -14.02
C MET A 35 -3.25 3.26 -13.40
N VAL A 36 -3.02 3.19 -12.09
CA VAL A 36 -2.84 1.92 -11.38
C VAL A 36 -4.11 1.06 -11.45
N LEU A 37 -5.28 1.68 -11.26
CA LEU A 37 -6.57 0.97 -11.29
C LEU A 37 -6.89 0.36 -12.67
N LYS A 38 -6.43 0.96 -13.77
CA LYS A 38 -6.61 0.41 -15.13
C LYS A 38 -5.97 -0.98 -15.29
N CYS A 39 -4.83 -1.23 -14.64
CA CYS A 39 -4.14 -2.52 -14.68
C CYS A 39 -4.65 -3.53 -13.65
N TRP A 40 -5.67 -3.19 -12.85
CA TRP A 40 -6.12 -4.04 -11.74
C TRP A 40 -7.08 -5.16 -12.15
N GLY A 41 -7.54 -5.18 -13.42
CA GLY A 41 -8.47 -6.19 -13.95
C GLY A 41 -8.02 -7.63 -13.74
N PRO A 42 -6.80 -8.02 -14.17
CA PRO A 42 -6.24 -9.36 -13.93
C PRO A 42 -6.13 -9.69 -12.43
N VAL A 43 -5.71 -8.73 -11.61
CA VAL A 43 -5.60 -8.90 -10.15
C VAL A 43 -6.94 -9.25 -9.52
N LYS A 44 -8.00 -8.54 -9.95
CA LYS A 44 -9.36 -8.78 -9.49
C LYS A 44 -9.92 -10.14 -9.94
N ALA A 45 -9.48 -10.63 -11.10
CA ALA A 45 -9.91 -11.93 -11.62
C ALA A 45 -9.37 -13.10 -10.77
N ASP A 46 -8.18 -12.97 -10.20
CA ASP A 46 -7.62 -13.97 -9.29
C ASP A 46 -6.73 -13.38 -8.18
N TYR A 47 -7.37 -12.86 -7.14
CA TYR A 47 -6.67 -12.32 -5.97
C TYR A 47 -5.81 -13.36 -5.24
N ASN A 48 -6.14 -14.66 -5.29
CA ASN A 48 -5.37 -15.69 -4.60
C ASN A 48 -4.06 -15.96 -5.33
N LYS A 49 -4.09 -16.10 -6.66
CA LYS A 49 -2.88 -16.25 -7.47
C LYS A 49 -1.94 -15.07 -7.24
N HIS A 50 -2.41 -13.85 -7.51
CA HIS A 50 -1.56 -12.66 -7.42
C HIS A 50 -1.13 -12.36 -5.98
N GLY A 51 -2.01 -12.53 -5.00
CA GLY A 51 -1.70 -12.33 -3.59
C GLY A 51 -0.68 -13.34 -3.06
N GLY A 52 -0.79 -14.61 -3.47
CA GLY A 52 0.17 -15.66 -3.15
C GLY A 52 1.55 -15.36 -3.72
N LEU A 53 1.63 -14.93 -4.98
CA LEU A 53 2.89 -14.50 -5.61
C LEU A 53 3.53 -13.32 -4.88
N VAL A 54 2.72 -12.30 -4.53
CA VAL A 54 3.21 -11.11 -3.79
C VAL A 54 3.80 -11.50 -2.43
N LEU A 55 3.07 -12.25 -1.60
CA LEU A 55 3.60 -12.59 -0.26
C LEU A 55 4.76 -13.59 -0.34
N SER A 56 4.70 -14.57 -1.23
CA SER A 56 5.81 -15.53 -1.40
C SER A 56 7.09 -14.81 -1.82
N ARG A 57 7.00 -13.85 -2.75
CA ARG A 57 8.15 -13.06 -3.20
C ARG A 57 8.64 -12.09 -2.12
N LEU A 58 7.73 -11.48 -1.36
CA LEU A 58 8.08 -10.65 -0.21
C LEU A 58 8.91 -11.43 0.82
N PHE A 59 8.50 -12.66 1.16
CA PHE A 59 9.24 -13.50 2.10
C PHE A 59 10.55 -14.04 1.54
N ALA A 60 10.65 -14.23 0.22
CA ALA A 60 11.89 -14.66 -0.41
C ALA A 60 12.93 -13.52 -0.49
N GLU A 61 12.52 -12.31 -0.89
CA GLU A 61 13.41 -11.17 -1.05
C GLU A 61 13.68 -10.43 0.27
N HIS A 62 12.74 -10.50 1.20
CA HIS A 62 12.80 -9.84 2.52
C HIS A 62 12.36 -10.82 3.62
N PRO A 63 13.16 -11.86 3.94
CA PRO A 63 12.77 -12.94 4.86
C PRO A 63 12.41 -12.44 6.27
N ASP A 64 12.99 -11.31 6.68
CA ASP A 64 12.63 -10.62 7.93
C ASP A 64 11.16 -10.24 8.02
N THR A 65 10.46 -10.03 6.90
CA THR A 65 9.04 -9.66 6.91
C THR A 65 8.14 -10.82 7.31
N LEU A 66 8.59 -12.08 7.18
CA LEU A 66 7.81 -13.26 7.57
C LEU A 66 7.48 -13.25 9.08
N LYS A 67 8.34 -12.68 9.92
CA LYS A 67 8.10 -12.56 11.38
C LYS A 67 6.90 -11.67 11.73
N LEU A 68 6.47 -10.82 10.79
CA LEU A 68 5.28 -9.98 10.92
C LEU A 68 3.99 -10.78 10.70
N PHE A 69 4.10 -12.03 10.23
CA PHE A 69 2.99 -12.95 9.98
C PHE A 69 3.13 -14.21 10.85
N PRO A 70 2.85 -14.15 12.17
CA PRO A 70 2.98 -15.30 13.07
C PRO A 70 2.20 -16.54 12.60
N LYS A 71 1.11 -16.34 11.84
CA LYS A 71 0.32 -17.42 11.23
C LYS A 71 1.14 -18.32 10.28
N PHE A 72 2.24 -17.81 9.74
CA PHE A 72 3.08 -18.51 8.76
C PHE A 72 4.41 -18.99 9.34
N ALA A 73 4.70 -18.74 10.63
CA ALA A 73 5.99 -19.05 11.25
C ALA A 73 6.35 -20.56 11.24
N GLY A 74 5.37 -21.44 11.10
CA GLY A 74 5.58 -22.90 11.01
C GLY A 74 5.69 -23.45 9.59
N ILE A 75 5.61 -22.61 8.56
CA ILE A 75 5.71 -23.04 7.15
C ILE A 75 7.18 -22.95 6.74
N ALA A 76 7.74 -24.04 6.19
CA ALA A 76 9.10 -24.00 5.68
C ALA A 76 9.20 -23.02 4.50
N ALA A 77 10.35 -22.36 4.33
CA ALA A 77 10.52 -21.34 3.28
C ALA A 77 10.21 -21.87 1.87
N GLY A 78 10.58 -23.12 1.58
CA GLY A 78 10.26 -23.79 0.31
C GLY A 78 8.77 -24.08 0.09
N ASP A 79 7.98 -24.12 1.17
CA ASP A 79 6.55 -24.44 1.16
C ASP A 79 5.67 -23.17 1.22
N LEU A 80 6.25 -21.97 1.31
CA LEU A 80 5.49 -20.71 1.30
C LEU A 80 4.84 -20.48 -0.07
N SER A 81 5.59 -20.77 -1.14
CA SER A 81 5.08 -20.72 -2.51
C SER A 81 4.05 -21.82 -2.73
N GLY A 82 2.87 -21.48 -3.26
CA GLY A 82 1.77 -22.42 -3.45
C GLY A 82 0.97 -22.74 -2.18
N ASN A 83 1.33 -22.17 -1.02
CA ASN A 83 0.54 -22.35 0.21
C ASN A 83 -0.79 -21.61 0.13
N THR A 84 -1.89 -22.33 0.33
CA THR A 84 -3.25 -21.78 0.22
C THR A 84 -3.55 -20.72 1.30
N ALA A 85 -2.97 -20.84 2.50
CA ALA A 85 -3.15 -19.87 3.56
C ALA A 85 -2.37 -18.58 3.30
N VAL A 86 -1.18 -18.68 2.69
CA VAL A 86 -0.40 -17.51 2.23
C VAL A 86 -1.14 -16.82 1.10
N ALA A 87 -1.62 -17.57 0.10
CA ALA A 87 -2.43 -17.04 -1.01
C ALA A 87 -3.69 -16.31 -0.53
N ALA A 88 -4.44 -16.92 0.40
CA ALA A 88 -5.65 -16.32 0.95
C ALA A 88 -5.37 -15.02 1.72
N HIS A 89 -4.25 -14.93 2.44
CA HIS A 89 -3.87 -13.70 3.13
C HIS A 89 -3.37 -12.63 2.16
N GLY A 90 -2.59 -13.01 1.16
CA GLY A 90 -2.17 -12.11 0.09
C GLY A 90 -3.37 -11.54 -0.67
N ALA A 91 -4.41 -12.33 -0.87
CA ALA A 91 -5.67 -11.86 -1.44
C ALA A 91 -6.33 -10.78 -0.55
N THR A 92 -6.29 -10.92 0.78
CA THR A 92 -6.76 -9.88 1.71
C THR A 92 -5.96 -8.58 1.56
N VAL A 93 -4.62 -8.67 1.46
CA VAL A 93 -3.75 -7.51 1.25
C VAL A 93 -4.10 -6.79 -0.05
N LEU A 94 -4.20 -7.51 -1.17
CA LEU A 94 -4.49 -6.91 -2.47
C LEU A 94 -5.92 -6.36 -2.58
N LYS A 95 -6.89 -6.98 -1.91
CA LYS A 95 -8.25 -6.42 -1.79
C LYS A 95 -8.23 -5.10 -1.02
N GLN A 96 -7.54 -5.06 0.11
CA GLN A 96 -7.44 -3.85 0.92
C GLN A 96 -6.73 -2.72 0.14
N LEU A 97 -5.65 -3.03 -0.58
CA LEU A 97 -5.00 -2.07 -1.46
C LEU A 97 -5.94 -1.57 -2.56
N CYS A 98 -6.70 -2.46 -3.20
CA CYS A 98 -7.70 -2.08 -4.21
C CYS A 98 -8.74 -1.09 -3.67
N GLU A 99 -9.24 -1.31 -2.45
CA GLU A 99 -10.18 -0.37 -1.82
C GLU A 99 -9.53 0.98 -1.51
N LEU A 100 -8.27 1.01 -1.05
CA LEU A 100 -7.52 2.26 -0.85
C LEU A 100 -7.27 3.02 -2.17
N LEU A 101 -6.95 2.29 -3.24
CA LEU A 101 -6.75 2.88 -4.57
C LEU A 101 -8.05 3.51 -5.09
N LYS A 102 -9.20 2.86 -4.90
CA LYS A 102 -10.51 3.42 -5.24
C LYS A 102 -10.91 4.60 -4.38
N ALA A 103 -10.44 4.63 -3.13
CA ALA A 103 -10.67 5.74 -2.23
C ALA A 103 -9.82 6.98 -2.60
N LYS A 104 -8.87 6.85 -3.53
CA LYS A 104 -8.13 7.96 -4.16
C LYS A 104 -7.57 8.99 -3.17
N GLY A 105 -6.94 8.50 -2.11
CA GLY A 105 -6.36 9.37 -1.08
C GLY A 105 -7.35 9.87 -0.04
N ASP A 106 -8.54 9.26 0.11
CA ASP A 106 -9.42 9.51 1.24
C ASP A 106 -8.71 9.18 2.57
N HIS A 107 -8.40 10.24 3.31
CA HIS A 107 -7.73 10.19 4.61
C HIS A 107 -8.48 9.31 5.63
N ALA A 108 -9.81 9.23 5.58
CA ALA A 108 -10.56 8.39 6.51
C ALA A 108 -10.30 6.89 6.26
N ALA A 109 -10.25 6.49 4.99
CA ALA A 109 -9.92 5.12 4.60
C ALA A 109 -8.48 4.75 4.97
N ILE A 110 -7.54 5.68 4.75
CA ILE A 110 -6.12 5.47 5.10
C ILE A 110 -5.95 5.40 6.63
N LYS A 111 -6.60 6.28 7.40
CA LYS A 111 -6.53 6.31 8.87
C LYS A 111 -7.03 5.02 9.50
N LEU A 112 -8.05 4.37 8.94
CA LEU A 112 -8.51 3.06 9.40
C LEU A 112 -7.43 1.99 9.23
N LEU A 113 -6.79 1.94 8.06
CA LEU A 113 -5.66 1.03 7.81
C LEU A 113 -4.51 1.31 8.78
N ALA A 114 -4.08 2.58 8.86
CA ALA A 114 -2.98 3.01 9.71
C ALA A 114 -3.22 2.63 11.19
N THR A 115 -4.43 2.88 11.71
CA THR A 115 -4.78 2.54 13.09
C THR A 115 -4.58 1.05 13.37
N THR A 116 -5.05 0.16 12.48
CA THR A 116 -4.87 -1.29 12.68
C THR A 116 -3.41 -1.71 12.57
N HIS A 117 -2.63 -1.10 11.67
CA HIS A 117 -1.23 -1.45 11.47
C HIS A 117 -0.32 -0.93 12.59
N ALA A 118 -0.65 0.20 13.22
CA ALA A 118 0.04 0.73 14.40
C ALA A 118 -0.34 0.02 15.70
N THR A 119 -1.63 -0.28 15.92
CA THR A 119 -2.10 -0.75 17.23
C THR A 119 -2.07 -2.26 17.36
N LYS A 120 -2.42 -2.98 16.29
CA LYS A 120 -2.58 -4.44 16.30
C LYS A 120 -1.40 -5.15 15.68
N HIS A 121 -0.99 -4.74 14.48
CA HIS A 121 -0.01 -5.48 13.69
C HIS A 121 1.44 -5.04 13.93
N LYS A 122 1.65 -3.84 14.50
CA LYS A 122 2.97 -3.25 14.79
C LYS A 122 3.87 -3.21 13.55
N ILE A 123 3.31 -2.77 12.42
CA ILE A 123 4.00 -2.75 11.13
C ILE A 123 4.73 -1.43 10.95
N ALA A 124 6.05 -1.50 10.86
CA ALA A 124 6.91 -0.35 10.57
C ALA A 124 6.67 0.20 9.15
N LEU A 125 6.82 1.52 8.95
CA LEU A 125 6.54 2.22 7.68
C LEU A 125 7.30 1.62 6.49
N ASN A 126 8.56 1.23 6.70
CA ASN A 126 9.41 0.63 5.67
C ASN A 126 8.79 -0.63 5.04
N ASN A 127 7.98 -1.40 5.78
CA ASN A 127 7.35 -2.61 5.22
C ASN A 127 6.32 -2.28 4.13
N PHE A 128 5.67 -1.10 4.19
CA PHE A 128 4.80 -0.65 3.11
C PHE A 128 5.59 -0.32 1.84
N THR A 129 6.79 0.24 1.98
CA THR A 129 7.71 0.45 0.85
C THR A 129 8.15 -0.88 0.25
N LEU A 130 8.56 -1.85 1.08
CA LEU A 130 8.98 -3.17 0.61
C LEU A 130 7.87 -3.89 -0.16
N ILE A 131 6.67 -3.96 0.40
CA ILE A 131 5.56 -4.64 -0.29
C ILE A 131 5.13 -3.90 -1.56
N THR A 132 5.27 -2.56 -1.60
CA THR A 132 5.00 -1.78 -2.83
C THR A 132 5.93 -2.20 -3.97
N GLU A 133 7.23 -2.36 -3.70
CA GLU A 133 8.18 -2.81 -4.72
C GLU A 133 7.88 -4.23 -5.21
N ILE A 134 7.49 -5.13 -4.28
CA ILE A 134 7.09 -6.49 -4.67
C ILE A 134 5.82 -6.48 -5.52
N ILE A 135 4.83 -5.64 -5.19
CA ILE A 135 3.62 -5.48 -6.00
C ILE A 135 3.98 -4.92 -7.39
N CYS A 136 4.87 -3.93 -7.48
CA CYS A 136 5.33 -3.41 -8.78
C CYS A 136 5.91 -4.51 -9.66
N LYS A 137 6.81 -5.32 -9.12
CA LYS A 137 7.44 -6.44 -9.85
C LYS A 137 6.40 -7.48 -10.30
N VAL A 138 5.57 -7.97 -9.36
CA VAL A 138 4.60 -9.03 -9.65
C VAL A 138 3.53 -8.54 -10.63
N MET A 139 3.01 -7.32 -10.48
CA MET A 139 1.99 -6.80 -11.40
C MET A 139 2.58 -6.42 -12.77
N GLY A 140 3.86 -6.05 -12.82
CA GLY A 140 4.56 -5.85 -14.10
C GLY A 140 4.73 -7.15 -14.89
N GLU A 141 5.04 -8.24 -14.21
CA GLU A 141 5.18 -9.57 -14.82
C GLU A 141 3.82 -10.21 -15.18
N GLU A 142 2.81 -10.06 -14.32
CA GLU A 142 1.60 -10.89 -14.39
C GLU A 142 0.30 -10.13 -14.72
N ALA A 143 0.28 -8.80 -14.58
CA ALA A 143 -0.95 -8.00 -14.69
C ALA A 143 -0.83 -6.79 -15.64
N GLY A 144 0.30 -6.65 -16.34
CA GLY A 144 0.50 -5.58 -17.33
C GLY A 144 0.71 -4.20 -16.71
N LEU A 145 1.20 -4.12 -15.47
CA LEU A 145 1.62 -2.85 -14.87
C LEU A 145 2.98 -2.44 -15.46
N ASP A 146 2.93 -1.66 -16.54
CA ASP A 146 4.11 -1.19 -17.25
C ASP A 146 4.98 -0.23 -16.39
N GLY A 147 6.10 0.23 -16.96
CA GLY A 147 7.03 1.10 -16.22
C GLY A 147 6.39 2.39 -15.69
N ALA A 148 5.45 2.97 -16.44
CA ALA A 148 4.73 4.17 -16.02
C ALA A 148 3.74 3.83 -14.89
N GLY A 149 3.01 2.72 -15.00
CA GLY A 149 2.12 2.23 -13.96
C GLY A 149 2.84 1.88 -12.65
N GLN A 150 4.06 1.32 -12.73
CA GLN A 150 4.88 1.04 -11.55
C GLN A 150 5.32 2.34 -10.85
N GLU A 151 5.76 3.33 -11.62
CA GLU A 151 6.10 4.64 -11.07
C GLU A 151 4.89 5.33 -10.45
N ALA A 152 3.73 5.29 -11.12
CA ALA A 152 2.46 5.78 -10.58
C ALA A 152 2.10 5.09 -9.26
N LEU A 153 2.26 3.77 -9.16
CA LEU A 153 2.03 3.02 -7.92
C LEU A 153 2.96 3.45 -6.79
N ARG A 154 4.26 3.67 -7.07
CA ARG A 154 5.21 4.19 -6.07
C ARG A 154 4.79 5.56 -5.55
N GLN A 155 4.40 6.47 -6.44
CA GLN A 155 3.96 7.82 -6.06
C GLN A 155 2.68 7.78 -5.23
N VAL A 156 1.69 6.96 -5.63
CA VAL A 156 0.45 6.75 -4.89
C VAL A 156 0.72 6.18 -3.50
N MET A 157 1.56 5.15 -3.40
CA MET A 157 1.93 4.56 -2.12
C MET A 157 2.75 5.52 -1.25
N GLY A 158 3.56 6.40 -1.85
CA GLY A 158 4.24 7.47 -1.12
C GLY A 158 3.27 8.41 -0.41
N VAL A 159 2.18 8.81 -1.08
CA VAL A 159 1.10 9.61 -0.47
C VAL A 159 0.40 8.86 0.66
N ILE A 160 0.06 7.59 0.43
CA ILE A 160 -0.59 6.75 1.45
C ILE A 160 0.31 6.56 2.67
N ILE A 161 1.60 6.28 2.47
CA ILE A 161 2.59 6.08 3.55
C ILE A 161 2.78 7.37 4.35
N ALA A 162 2.83 8.53 3.69
CA ALA A 162 2.93 9.82 4.38
C ALA A 162 1.72 10.08 5.30
N ASP A 163 0.52 9.69 4.88
CA ASP A 163 -0.69 9.84 5.69
C ASP A 163 -0.78 8.78 6.82
N ILE A 164 -0.31 7.55 6.57
CA ILE A 164 -0.10 6.54 7.63
C ILE A 164 0.86 7.07 8.70
N ASP A 165 1.96 7.71 8.31
CA ASP A 165 2.96 8.28 9.24
C ASP A 165 2.34 9.37 10.14
N VAL A 166 1.49 10.23 9.60
CA VAL A 166 0.73 11.21 10.41
C VAL A 166 -0.11 10.49 11.48
N THR A 167 -0.86 9.46 11.08
CA THR A 167 -1.67 8.68 12.02
C THR A 167 -0.81 7.92 13.04
N TYR A 168 0.34 7.37 12.64
CA TYR A 168 1.27 6.69 13.53
C TYR A 168 1.79 7.63 14.62
N LYS A 169 2.17 8.85 14.24
CA LYS A 169 2.58 9.92 15.18
C LYS A 169 1.47 10.32 16.13
N GLU A 170 0.24 10.47 15.65
CA GLU A 170 -0.94 10.74 16.51
C GLU A 170 -1.16 9.64 17.56
N LEU A 171 -0.88 8.37 17.19
CA LEU A 171 -1.03 7.21 18.06
C LEU A 171 0.21 6.94 18.94
N GLY A 172 1.27 7.73 18.81
CA GLY A 172 2.53 7.53 19.54
C GLY A 172 3.28 6.26 19.14
N PHE A 173 3.04 5.73 17.93
CA PHE A 173 3.75 4.57 17.41
C PHE A 173 4.97 5.04 16.59
N ALA A 174 6.16 4.63 17.02
CA ALA A 174 7.42 4.85 16.30
C ALA A 174 7.80 3.55 15.56
N GLY A 175 7.26 3.37 14.35
CA GLY A 175 7.56 2.25 13.47
C GLY A 175 7.64 2.72 12.04
#